data_AF-A0AAU3E805-F1
#
_entry.id   AF-A0AAU3E805-F1
#
_cell.length_a   1.000
_cell.length_b   1.000
_cell.length_c   1.000
_cell.angle_alpha   90.00
_cell.angle_beta   90.00
_cell.angle_gamma   90.00
#
_symmetry.space_group_name_H-M   'P 1'
#
loop_
_entity.id
_entity.type
_entity.pdbx_description
1 polymer ?
#
loop_
_entity_poly.entity_id
_entity_poly.type
_entity_poly.pdbx_seq_one_letter_code
_entity_poly.pdbx_strand_id
1 'polypeptide(L)'
;MTEPIDFAPLVAVAGPLRAVLDGIAARFGADVRISRDEQLDCDPFRPAGVPSESVRWEYNLRLPAPPGAAEILLTEVVPELSADGWRATDRGGEAEVAYQFQRDGTNLGVHISRDGTGDVVVGGSSPCVPTEAP
;
A
#
# COMPACT_ATOMS: atom_id res chain seq x y z
N MET A 1 11.23 7.87 12.87
CA MET A 1 12.26 6.82 12.77
C MET A 1 11.50 5.53 12.55
N THR A 2 11.71 4.85 11.43
CA THR A 2 11.14 3.51 11.20
C THR A 2 11.80 2.55 12.18
N GLU A 3 11.02 1.89 13.04
CA GLU A 3 11.58 0.82 13.88
C GLU A 3 12.03 -0.34 12.97
N PRO A 4 13.23 -0.89 13.16
CA PRO A 4 13.71 -1.99 12.34
C PRO A 4 12.81 -3.21 12.55
N ILE A 5 12.41 -3.86 11.45
CA ILE A 5 11.71 -5.14 11.51
C ILE A 5 12.67 -6.17 12.09
N ASP A 6 12.33 -6.73 13.25
CA ASP A 6 13.18 -7.64 14.01
C ASP A 6 12.80 -9.13 13.83
N PHE A 7 11.78 -9.42 13.03
CA PHE A 7 11.27 -10.78 12.82
C PHE A 7 11.16 -11.18 11.33
N ALA A 8 11.80 -12.29 10.97
CA ALA A 8 12.03 -12.69 9.58
C ALA A 8 10.75 -12.89 8.73
N PRO A 9 9.66 -13.50 9.23
CA PRO A 9 8.39 -13.58 8.50
C PRO A 9 7.83 -12.22 8.07
N LEU A 10 7.96 -11.19 8.92
CA LEU A 10 7.48 -9.85 8.57
C LEU A 10 8.39 -9.18 7.54
N VAL A 11 9.71 -9.37 7.62
CA VAL A 11 10.66 -8.90 6.59
C VAL A 11 10.32 -9.49 5.22
N ALA A 12 9.99 -10.79 5.18
CA ALA A 12 9.70 -11.52 3.95
C ALA A 12 8.47 -10.96 3.20
N VAL A 13 7.52 -10.35 3.91
CA VAL A 13 6.32 -9.76 3.30
C VAL A 13 6.39 -8.24 3.16
N ALA A 14 7.14 -7.55 4.04
CA ALA A 14 7.30 -6.09 4.00
C ALA A 14 8.16 -5.62 2.80
N GLY A 15 9.24 -6.35 2.48
CA GLY A 15 10.10 -6.02 1.35
C GLY A 15 9.37 -6.02 0.00
N PRO A 16 8.67 -7.11 -0.36
CA PRO A 16 7.86 -7.17 -1.58
C PRO A 16 6.75 -6.11 -1.61
N LEU A 17 6.09 -5.83 -0.49
CA LEU A 17 5.09 -4.75 -0.41
C LEU A 17 5.70 -3.39 -0.76
N ARG A 18 6.82 -3.02 -0.12
CA ARG A 18 7.53 -1.76 -0.39
C ARG A 18 7.92 -1.67 -1.86
N ALA A 19 8.51 -2.72 -2.42
CA ALA A 19 8.94 -2.73 -3.82
C ALA A 19 7.79 -2.46 -4.80
N VAL A 20 6.61 -3.04 -4.56
CA VAL A 20 5.43 -2.79 -5.41
C VAL A 20 4.93 -1.35 -5.25
N LEU A 21 4.81 -0.85 -4.01
CA LEU A 21 4.32 0.50 -3.75
C LEU A 21 5.29 1.58 -4.24
N ASP A 22 6.59 1.39 -4.07
CA ASP A 22 7.64 2.27 -4.60
C ASP A 22 7.62 2.27 -6.14
N GLY A 23 7.42 1.09 -6.76
CA GLY A 23 7.30 0.96 -8.21
C GLY A 23 6.07 1.67 -8.78
N ILE A 24 4.94 1.64 -8.07
CA ILE A 24 3.73 2.40 -8.42
C ILE A 24 3.97 3.90 -8.24
N ALA A 25 4.53 4.31 -7.09
CA ALA A 25 4.79 5.72 -6.81
C ALA A 25 5.73 6.35 -7.85
N ALA A 26 6.75 5.61 -8.29
CA ALA A 26 7.69 6.06 -9.32
C ALA A 26 7.01 6.44 -10.66
N ARG A 27 5.79 5.95 -10.94
CA ARG A 27 5.01 6.36 -12.13
C ARG A 27 4.49 7.79 -12.05
N PHE A 28 4.29 8.30 -10.84
CA PHE A 28 3.75 9.64 -10.64
C PHE A 28 4.82 10.69 -10.34
N GLY A 29 6.01 10.29 -9.90
CA GLY A 29 7.14 11.21 -9.72
C GLY A 29 8.19 10.73 -8.72
N ALA A 30 9.24 11.53 -8.55
CA ALA A 30 10.37 11.23 -7.66
C ALA A 30 10.21 11.82 -6.25
N ASP A 31 9.35 12.82 -6.06
CA ASP A 31 9.16 13.53 -4.79
C ASP A 31 8.24 12.75 -3.84
N VAL A 32 8.73 11.59 -3.40
CA VAL A 32 7.99 10.67 -2.54
C VAL A 32 8.23 10.98 -1.06
N ARG A 33 7.13 11.10 -0.31
CA ARG A 33 7.13 11.17 1.15
C ARG A 33 6.49 9.93 1.74
N ILE A 34 7.23 9.26 2.61
CA ILE A 34 6.69 8.17 3.43
C ILE A 34 5.78 8.78 4.50
N SER A 35 4.50 8.40 4.46
CA SER A 35 3.48 8.81 5.44
C SER A 35 3.15 7.71 6.45
N ARG A 36 3.50 6.46 6.16
CA ARG A 36 3.47 5.33 7.09
C ARG A 36 4.47 4.27 6.66
N ASP A 37 5.15 3.67 7.63
CA ASP A 37 6.09 2.58 7.45
C ASP A 37 6.25 1.88 8.79
N GLU A 38 5.27 1.05 9.15
CA GLU A 38 5.20 0.48 10.51
C GLU A 38 4.52 -0.89 10.54
N GLN A 39 4.82 -1.63 11.61
CA GLN A 39 4.13 -2.87 11.96
C GLN A 39 2.78 -2.55 12.61
N LEU A 40 1.73 -3.25 12.18
CA LEU A 40 0.40 -3.18 12.80
C LEU A 40 -0.11 -4.55 13.19
N ASP A 41 -0.93 -4.56 14.23
CA ASP A 41 -1.72 -5.71 14.63
C ASP A 41 -2.77 -6.07 13.57
N CYS A 42 -2.97 -7.36 13.35
CA CYS A 42 -4.04 -7.86 12.49
C CYS A 42 -5.37 -8.12 13.23
N ASP A 43 -5.38 -8.14 14.56
CA ASP A 43 -6.60 -8.25 15.37
C ASP A 43 -6.99 -6.88 15.98
N PRO A 44 -7.95 -6.15 15.38
CA PRO A 44 -8.42 -4.87 15.90
C PRO A 44 -9.28 -5.00 17.16
N PHE A 45 -9.70 -6.21 17.54
CA PHE A 45 -10.55 -6.46 18.70
C PHE A 45 -9.76 -6.97 19.91
N ARG A 46 -8.43 -7.10 19.77
CA ARG A 46 -7.57 -7.60 20.84
C ARG A 46 -7.58 -6.67 22.07
N PRO A 47 -7.62 -7.21 23.30
CA PRO A 47 -7.46 -6.41 24.51
C PRO A 47 -6.10 -5.72 24.58
N ALA A 48 -6.07 -4.50 25.12
CA ALA A 48 -4.85 -3.74 25.33
C ALA A 48 -3.87 -4.50 26.24
N GLY A 49 -2.58 -4.48 25.89
CA GLY A 49 -1.50 -5.12 26.66
C GLY A 49 -1.30 -6.62 26.40
N VAL A 50 -2.15 -7.27 25.59
CA VAL A 50 -1.93 -8.65 25.13
C VAL A 50 -0.96 -8.65 23.94
N PRO A 51 -0.02 -9.58 23.78
CA PRO A 51 0.75 -9.67 22.54
C PRO A 51 -0.14 -9.98 21.33
N SER A 52 0.16 -9.44 20.16
CA SER A 52 -0.54 -9.82 18.93
C SER A 52 -0.13 -11.24 18.52
N GLU A 53 -1.08 -12.05 18.06
CA GLU A 53 -0.80 -13.37 17.46
C GLU A 53 -0.35 -13.26 15.99
N SER A 54 -0.68 -12.16 15.31
CA SER A 54 -0.26 -11.92 13.93
C SER A 54 -0.18 -10.44 13.59
N VAL A 55 0.84 -10.10 12.83
CA VAL A 55 1.14 -8.71 12.46
C VAL A 55 1.26 -8.57 10.95
N ARG A 56 1.07 -7.36 10.46
CA ARG A 56 1.28 -6.97 9.06
C ARG A 56 2.15 -5.72 9.00
N TRP A 57 2.77 -5.50 7.85
CA TRP A 57 3.42 -4.24 7.56
C TRP A 57 2.45 -3.31 6.84
N GLU A 58 2.37 -2.05 7.24
CA GLU A 58 1.66 -1.01 6.50
C GLU A 58 2.66 0.03 5.98
N TYR A 59 2.57 0.31 4.68
CA TYR A 59 3.47 1.24 4.00
C TYR A 59 2.64 2.16 3.12
N ASN A 60 2.70 3.47 3.38
CA ASN A 60 1.92 4.48 2.68
C ASN A 60 2.81 5.62 2.21
N LEU A 61 2.77 5.88 0.92
CA LEU A 61 3.48 6.91 0.20
C LEU A 61 2.53 8.03 -0.19
N ARG A 62 3.07 9.25 -0.20
CA ARG A 62 2.41 10.44 -0.70
C ARG A 62 3.36 11.19 -1.60
N LEU A 63 2.85 11.67 -2.73
CA LEU A 63 3.62 12.46 -3.67
C LEU A 63 2.72 13.46 -4.39
N PRO A 64 3.23 14.64 -4.75
CA PRO A 64 2.45 15.63 -5.48
C PRO A 64 1.84 15.01 -6.73
N ALA A 65 0.57 15.29 -7.01
CA ALA A 65 -0.08 14.77 -8.20
C ALA A 65 0.52 15.41 -9.47
N PRO A 66 1.12 14.64 -10.39
CA PRO A 66 1.52 15.18 -11.68
C PRO A 66 0.28 15.48 -12.54
N PRO A 67 0.41 16.36 -13.55
CA PRO A 67 -0.59 16.48 -14.60
C PRO A 67 -0.89 15.11 -15.21
N GLY A 68 -2.17 14.76 -15.32
CA GLY A 68 -2.57 13.46 -15.89
C GLY A 68 -2.43 12.27 -14.95
N ALA A 69 -2.23 12.45 -13.63
CA ALA A 69 -2.11 11.35 -12.67
C ALA A 69 -3.24 10.30 -12.78
N ALA A 70 -4.49 10.74 -12.98
CA ALA A 70 -5.61 9.83 -13.19
C ALA A 70 -5.46 9.00 -14.48
N GLU A 71 -4.93 9.58 -15.54
CA GLU A 71 -4.65 8.87 -16.80
C GLU A 71 -3.54 7.84 -16.59
N ILE A 72 -2.42 8.23 -15.95
CA ILE A 72 -1.32 7.31 -15.60
C ILE A 72 -1.84 6.10 -14.81
N LEU A 73 -2.71 6.33 -13.82
CA LEU A 73 -3.30 5.25 -13.04
C LEU A 73 -4.10 4.29 -13.93
N LEU A 74 -4.95 4.81 -14.81
CA LEU A 74 -5.88 4.00 -15.62
C LEU A 74 -5.22 3.30 -16.81
N THR A 75 -4.21 3.93 -17.42
CA THR A 75 -3.60 3.44 -18.67
C THR A 75 -2.29 2.70 -18.45
N GLU A 76 -1.61 2.93 -17.32
CA GLU A 76 -0.32 2.29 -17.02
C GLU A 76 -0.43 1.38 -15.80
N VAL A 77 -0.77 1.93 -14.62
CA VAL A 77 -0.69 1.19 -13.35
C VAL A 77 -1.71 0.06 -13.28
N VAL A 78 -2.99 0.34 -13.60
CA VAL A 78 -4.06 -0.67 -13.54
C VAL A 78 -3.79 -1.83 -14.50
N PRO A 79 -3.46 -1.61 -15.79
CA PRO A 79 -3.14 -2.70 -16.71
C PRO A 79 -1.92 -3.50 -16.29
N GLU A 80 -0.86 -2.85 -15.85
CA GLU A 80 0.38 -3.53 -15.45
C GLU A 80 0.17 -4.45 -14.25
N LEU A 81 -0.44 -3.94 -13.17
CA LEU A 81 -0.72 -4.76 -12.00
C LEU A 81 -1.70 -5.89 -12.32
N SER A 82 -2.70 -5.63 -13.18
CA SER A 82 -3.63 -6.67 -13.61
C SER A 82 -2.92 -7.78 -14.41
N ALA A 83 -1.96 -7.41 -15.27
CA ALA A 83 -1.14 -8.36 -16.01
C ALA A 83 -0.19 -9.17 -15.09
N ASP A 84 0.24 -8.57 -13.97
CA ASP A 84 1.00 -9.21 -12.90
C ASP A 84 0.11 -10.01 -11.91
N GLY A 85 -1.18 -10.21 -12.25
CA GLY A 85 -2.09 -11.07 -11.49
C GLY A 85 -2.75 -10.42 -10.28
N TRP A 86 -2.63 -9.09 -10.11
CA TRP A 86 -3.40 -8.37 -9.10
C TRP A 86 -4.85 -8.24 -9.53
N ARG A 87 -5.77 -8.49 -8.60
CA ARG A 87 -7.17 -8.14 -8.79
C ARG A 87 -7.37 -6.66 -8.54
N ALA A 88 -7.58 -5.89 -9.60
CA ALA A 88 -7.96 -4.49 -9.54
C ALA A 88 -9.47 -4.34 -9.28
N THR A 89 -9.86 -3.36 -8.45
CA THR A 89 -11.26 -2.99 -8.19
C THR A 89 -11.35 -1.47 -8.13
N ASP A 90 -12.18 -0.88 -9.00
CA ASP A 90 -12.48 0.56 -8.96
C ASP A 90 -13.21 0.88 -7.65
N ARG A 91 -12.68 1.87 -6.94
CA ARG A 91 -13.22 2.41 -5.68
C ARG A 91 -13.46 3.91 -5.78
N GLY A 92 -13.30 4.49 -6.97
CA GLY A 92 -13.46 5.91 -7.21
C GLY A 92 -14.91 6.37 -7.05
N GLY A 93 -15.05 7.69 -7.03
CA GLY A 93 -16.34 8.38 -6.93
C GLY A 93 -16.29 9.73 -7.61
N GLU A 94 -17.18 10.64 -7.21
CA GLU A 94 -17.25 11.99 -7.78
C GLU A 94 -16.03 12.85 -7.47
N ALA A 95 -15.37 12.63 -6.33
CA ALA A 95 -14.25 13.44 -5.87
C ALA A 95 -12.87 12.84 -6.21
N GLU A 96 -12.78 11.51 -6.40
CA GLU A 96 -11.51 10.83 -6.57
C GLU A 96 -11.56 9.73 -7.66
N VAL A 97 -10.41 9.49 -8.28
CA VAL A 97 -10.10 8.25 -8.97
C VAL A 97 -9.33 7.38 -7.99
N ALA A 98 -9.89 6.24 -7.62
CA ALA A 98 -9.28 5.35 -6.65
C ALA A 98 -9.37 3.90 -7.11
N TYR A 99 -8.27 3.16 -6.99
CA TYR A 99 -8.23 1.74 -7.31
C TYR A 99 -7.65 0.97 -6.13
N GLN A 100 -8.32 -0.13 -5.80
CA GLN A 100 -7.85 -1.13 -4.86
C GLN A 100 -7.28 -2.33 -5.62
N PHE A 101 -6.16 -2.87 -5.16
CA PHE A 101 -5.49 -4.03 -5.74
C PHE A 101 -5.25 -5.09 -4.66
N GLN A 102 -5.52 -6.35 -5.00
CA GLN A 102 -5.37 -7.47 -4.07
C GLN A 102 -4.63 -8.64 -4.73
N ARG A 103 -3.66 -9.22 -4.01
CA ARG A 103 -2.94 -10.43 -4.42
C ARG A 103 -2.35 -11.13 -3.19
N ASP A 104 -2.60 -12.43 -3.05
CA ASP A 104 -2.02 -13.29 -2.01
C ASP A 104 -2.11 -12.72 -0.58
N GLY A 105 -3.25 -12.12 -0.22
CA GLY A 105 -3.48 -11.50 1.09
C GLY A 105 -2.89 -10.09 1.24
N THR A 106 -2.10 -9.62 0.27
CA THR A 106 -1.63 -8.23 0.18
C THR A 106 -2.75 -7.37 -0.38
N ASN A 107 -2.92 -6.17 0.19
CA ASN A 107 -3.94 -5.22 -0.21
C ASN A 107 -3.30 -3.84 -0.36
N LEU A 108 -3.51 -3.17 -1.49
CA LEU A 108 -3.03 -1.82 -1.71
C LEU A 108 -4.07 -0.96 -2.44
N GLY A 109 -3.90 0.35 -2.35
CA GLY A 109 -4.76 1.35 -2.96
C GLY A 109 -3.96 2.50 -3.53
N VAL A 110 -4.45 3.03 -4.65
CA VAL A 110 -4.00 4.29 -5.23
C VAL A 110 -5.18 5.25 -5.24
N HIS A 111 -5.02 6.44 -4.66
CA HIS A 111 -6.03 7.49 -4.59
C HIS A 111 -5.52 8.78 -5.21
N ILE A 112 -6.35 9.40 -6.05
CA ILE A 112 -6.03 10.61 -6.79
C ILE A 112 -7.25 11.53 -6.78
N SER A 113 -7.09 12.77 -6.32
CA SER A 113 -8.17 13.77 -6.41
C SER A 113 -8.48 14.12 -7.87
N ARG A 114 -9.76 14.16 -8.23
CA ARG A 114 -10.19 14.47 -9.61
C ARG A 114 -9.96 15.93 -10.01
N ASP A 115 -9.89 16.83 -9.04
CA ASP A 115 -9.54 18.23 -9.30
C ASP A 115 -8.04 18.43 -9.59
N GLY A 116 -7.24 17.35 -9.54
CA GLY A 116 -5.80 17.39 -9.78
C GLY A 116 -5.01 18.10 -8.66
N THR A 117 -5.65 18.39 -7.53
CA THR A 117 -5.01 19.00 -6.38
C THR A 117 -4.59 17.95 -5.35
N GLY A 118 -3.59 18.28 -4.53
CA GLY A 118 -3.13 17.41 -3.45
C GLY A 118 -2.16 16.31 -3.87
N ASP A 119 -2.03 15.32 -2.99
CA ASP A 119 -1.10 14.20 -3.16
C ASP A 119 -1.80 13.03 -3.86
N VAL A 120 -1.10 12.34 -4.75
CA VAL A 120 -1.38 10.92 -5.02
C VAL A 120 -1.04 10.15 -3.75
N VAL A 121 -1.94 9.29 -3.30
CA VAL A 121 -1.70 8.41 -2.15
C VAL A 121 -1.56 6.98 -2.67
N VAL A 122 -0.40 6.37 -2.44
CA VAL A 122 -0.11 4.98 -2.80
C VAL A 122 0.18 4.24 -1.50
N GLY A 123 -0.69 3.34 -1.07
CA GLY A 123 -0.56 2.73 0.24
C GLY A 123 -1.14 1.34 0.32
N GLY A 124 -0.72 0.57 1.31
CA GLY A 124 -1.19 -0.79 1.45
C GLY A 124 -0.59 -1.52 2.63
N SER A 125 -1.04 -2.76 2.77
CA SER A 125 -0.62 -3.66 3.83
C SER A 125 -0.25 -5.03 3.29
N SER A 126 0.76 -5.63 3.89
CA SER A 126 1.15 -7.02 3.65
C SER A 126 0.07 -7.98 4.16
N PRO A 127 0.16 -9.28 3.81
CA PRO A 127 -0.58 -10.31 4.53
C PRO A 127 -0.18 -10.31 6.01
N CYS A 128 -1.09 -10.79 6.85
CA CYS A 128 -0.79 -11.06 8.25
C CYS A 128 0.14 -12.26 8.36
N VAL A 129 1.18 -12.14 9.16
CA VAL A 129 2.11 -13.22 9.50
C VAL A 129 2.03 -13.50 11.00
N PRO A 130 2.06 -14.78 11.44
CA PRO A 130 2.09 -15.11 12.86
C PRO A 130 3.30 -14.48 13.55
N THR A 131 3.15 -14.00 14.78
CA THR A 131 4.26 -13.45 15.60
C THR A 131 5.11 -14.54 16.25
N GLU A 132 4.54 -15.73 16.43
CA GLU A 132 5.25 -16.92 16.88
C GLU A 132 5.60 -17.76 15.64
N ALA A 133 6.90 -17.98 15.40
CA ALA A 133 7.31 -19.01 14.45
C ALA A 133 6.94 -20.39 15.03
N PRO A 134 6.43 -21.34 14.21
CA PRO A 134 6.23 -22.72 14.66
C PRO A 134 7.53 -23.39 15.10
#